data_AF-A0A1X0KKT3-F1
#
_entry.id   AF-A0A1X0KKT3-F1
#
_cell.length_a   1.000
_cell.length_b   1.000
_cell.length_c   1.000
_cell.angle_alpha   90.00
_cell.angle_beta   90.00
_cell.angle_gamma   90.00
#
_symmetry.space_group_name_H-M   'P 1'
#
loop_
_entity.id
_entity.type
_entity.pdbx_description
1 polymer ?
#
loop_
_entity_poly.entity_id
_entity_poly.type
_entity_poly.pdbx_seq_one_letter_code
_entity_poly.pdbx_strand_id
1 'polypeptide(L)' 'MPDPTADEINEWLDSIDIDPADVRDATHFRRIRAAMTNNATQAALAAAVAAARAAGDSWAVIGAALGIGAQGAEQQYGR' A
#
# COMPACT_ATOMS: atom_id res chain seq x y z
N MET A 1 -0.94 -25.63 -17.13
CA MET A 1 0.20 -24.74 -17.31
C MET A 1 1.10 -24.96 -16.11
N PRO A 2 2.38 -25.32 -16.27
CA PRO A 2 3.29 -25.35 -15.13
C PRO A 2 3.44 -23.95 -14.53
N ASP A 3 3.71 -23.88 -13.22
CA ASP A 3 4.03 -22.61 -12.57
C ASP A 3 5.36 -22.07 -13.13
N PRO A 4 5.49 -20.75 -13.33
CA PRO A 4 6.72 -20.17 -13.83
C PRO A 4 7.86 -20.36 -12.81
N THR A 5 9.05 -20.61 -13.32
CA THR A 5 10.29 -20.68 -12.53
C THR A 5 10.70 -19.28 -12.04
N ALA A 6 11.61 -19.24 -11.06
CA ALA A 6 12.15 -17.97 -10.57
C ALA A 6 12.89 -17.19 -11.67
N ASP A 7 13.59 -17.89 -12.57
CA ASP A 7 14.34 -17.28 -13.67
C ASP A 7 13.39 -16.63 -14.69
N GLU A 8 12.29 -17.31 -15.04
CA GLU A 8 11.25 -16.76 -15.93
C GLU A 8 10.55 -15.53 -15.30
N ILE A 9 10.33 -15.53 -13.99
CA ILE A 9 9.80 -14.37 -13.26
C ILE A 9 10.78 -13.19 -13.31
N ASN A 10 12.07 -13.44 -13.08
CA ASN A 10 13.09 -12.40 -13.11
C ASN A 10 13.24 -11.80 -14.51
N GLU A 11 13.27 -12.63 -15.55
CA GLU A 11 13.32 -12.16 -16.94
C GLU A 11 12.11 -11.30 -17.30
N TRP A 12 10.91 -11.70 -16.84
CA TRP A 12 9.71 -10.87 -16.99
C TRP A 12 9.83 -9.54 -16.23
N LEU A 13 10.27 -9.53 -14.97
CA LEU A 13 10.47 -8.32 -14.18
C LEU A 13 11.48 -7.37 -14.84
N ASP A 14 12.58 -7.88 -15.38
CA ASP A 14 13.61 -7.11 -16.07
C ASP A 14 13.10 -6.48 -17.38
N SER A 15 12.06 -7.08 -17.99
CA SER A 15 11.42 -6.56 -19.19
C SER A 15 10.39 -5.44 -18.93
N ILE A 16 10.01 -5.20 -17.68
CA ILE A 16 9.01 -4.18 -17.33
C ILE A 16 9.67 -2.81 -17.41
N ASP A 17 9.24 -2.00 -18.37
CA ASP A 17 9.53 -0.57 -18.39
C ASP A 17 8.45 0.18 -17.61
N ILE A 18 8.86 1.00 -16.64
CA ILE A 18 7.94 1.76 -15.79
C ILE A 18 7.86 3.19 -16.31
N ASP A 19 6.68 3.58 -16.81
CA ASP A 19 6.41 4.98 -17.11
C ASP A 19 6.29 5.78 -15.80
N PRO A 20 7.15 6.79 -15.54
CA PRO A 20 7.06 7.64 -14.37
C PRO A 20 5.69 8.34 -14.22
N ALA A 21 4.96 8.55 -15.32
CA ALA A 21 3.62 9.15 -15.30
C ALA A 21 2.58 8.24 -14.63
N ASP A 22 2.79 6.92 -14.66
CA ASP A 22 1.91 5.93 -14.01
C ASP A 22 2.32 5.64 -12.56
N VAL A 23 3.45 6.19 -12.10
CA VAL A 23 3.95 5.99 -10.75
C VAL A 23 3.15 6.86 -9.77
N ARG A 24 2.52 6.20 -8.80
CA ARG A 24 1.88 6.87 -7.67
C ARG A 24 2.90 7.14 -6.56
N ASP A 25 2.87 8.34 -5.99
CA ASP A 25 3.66 8.65 -4.80
C ASP A 25 3.25 7.75 -3.62
N ALA A 26 4.20 6.91 -3.18
CA ALA A 26 4.00 5.96 -2.10
C ALA A 26 4.27 6.55 -0.71
N THR A 27 4.44 7.87 -0.56
CA THR A 27 4.78 8.52 0.72
C THR A 27 3.82 8.14 1.84
N HIS A 28 2.50 8.23 1.60
CA HIS A 28 1.49 7.88 2.58
C HIS A 28 1.43 6.38 2.87
N PHE A 29 1.57 5.54 1.83
CA PHE A 29 1.66 4.09 1.98
C PHE A 29 2.83 3.68 2.87
N ARG A 30 4.04 4.22 2.61
CA ARG A 30 5.24 3.95 3.40
C ARG A 30 5.09 4.44 4.84
N ARG A 31 4.43 5.58 5.05
CA ARG A 31 4.17 6.12 6.40
C ARG A 31 3.26 5.21 7.22
N ILE A 32 2.18 4.68 6.63
CA ILE A 32 1.29 3.72 7.29
C ILE A 32 2.04 2.43 7.61
N ARG A 33 2.83 1.89 6.65
CA ARG A 33 3.66 0.71 6.88
C ARG A 33 4.67 0.91 8.01
N ALA A 34 5.37 2.03 8.02
CA ALA A 34 6.31 2.35 9.09
C ALA A 34 5.62 2.45 10.46
N ALA A 35 4.42 3.04 10.53
CA ALA A 35 3.63 3.09 11.76
C ALA A 35 3.23 1.68 12.25
N MET A 36 2.85 0.78 11.34
CA MET A 36 2.55 -0.63 11.66
C MET A 36 3.80 -1.36 12.16
N THR A 37 4.93 -1.28 11.44
CA THR A 37 6.18 -1.97 11.80
C THR A 37 6.75 -1.47 13.14
N ASN A 38 6.62 -0.19 13.43
CA ASN A 38 7.13 0.41 14.65
C ASN A 38 6.16 0.31 15.84
N ASN A 39 5.04 -0.41 15.72
CA ASN A 39 4.00 -0.50 16.75
C ASN A 39 3.55 0.89 17.26
N ALA A 40 3.34 1.82 16.32
CA ALA A 40 2.88 3.16 16.67
C ALA A 40 1.53 3.09 17.41
N THR A 41 1.23 4.13 18.19
CA THR A 41 -0.07 4.22 18.86
C THR A 41 -1.20 4.23 17.85
N GLN A 42 -2.39 3.74 18.24
CA GLN A 42 -3.57 3.78 17.37
C GLN A 42 -3.87 5.20 16.86
N ALA A 43 -3.65 6.23 17.68
CA ALA A 43 -3.83 7.62 17.28
C ALA A 43 -2.86 8.04 16.17
N ALA A 44 -1.59 7.65 16.27
CA ALA A 44 -0.60 7.94 15.24
C ALA A 44 -0.90 7.18 13.93
N LEU A 45 -1.37 5.93 14.03
CA LEU A 45 -1.79 5.15 12.86
C LEU A 45 -3.03 5.77 12.19
N ALA A 46 -4.05 6.16 12.98
CA ALA A 46 -5.24 6.83 12.47
C ALA A 46 -4.91 8.17 11.80
N ALA A 47 -3.97 8.95 12.36
CA ALA A 47 -3.49 10.19 11.74
C ALA A 47 -2.79 9.93 10.39
N ALA A 48 -2.00 8.86 10.28
CA ALA A 48 -1.37 8.48 9.02
C ALA A 48 -2.40 8.05 7.97
N VAL A 49 -3.43 7.30 8.37
CA VAL A 49 -4.54 6.89 7.49
C VAL A 49 -5.36 8.10 7.04
N ALA A 50 -5.68 9.03 7.95
CA ALA A 50 -6.41 10.26 7.62
C ALA A 50 -5.63 11.13 6.62
N ALA A 51 -4.31 11.27 6.80
CA ALA A 51 -3.45 11.97 5.85
C ALA A 51 -3.46 11.33 4.46
N ALA A 52 -3.41 9.99 4.39
CA ALA A 52 -3.51 9.24 3.13
C ALA A 52 -4.86 9.48 2.44
N ARG A 53 -5.98 9.40 3.17
CA ARG A 53 -7.32 9.67 2.61
C ARG A 53 -7.44 11.10 2.10
N ALA A 54 -6.93 12.08 2.85
CA ALA A 54 -6.94 13.49 2.46
C ALA A 54 -6.11 13.74 1.19
N ALA A 55 -5.05 12.97 0.96
CA ALA A 55 -4.25 12.99 -0.26
C ALA A 55 -4.90 12.24 -1.44
N GLY A 56 -6.09 11.64 -1.26
CA GLY A 56 -6.81 10.93 -2.32
C GLY A 56 -6.45 9.45 -2.45
N ASP A 57 -5.75 8.86 -1.47
CA ASP A 57 -5.56 7.41 -1.43
C ASP A 57 -6.89 6.69 -1.25
N SER A 58 -7.09 5.66 -2.08
CA SER A 58 -8.26 4.81 -2.01
C SER A 58 -8.14 3.86 -0.82
N TRP A 59 -9.29 3.36 -0.35
CA TRP A 59 -9.30 2.35 0.71
C TRP A 59 -8.55 1.07 0.34
N ALA A 60 -8.43 0.75 -0.95
CA ALA A 60 -7.62 -0.37 -1.41
C ALA A 60 -6.12 -0.16 -1.13
N VAL A 61 -5.59 1.03 -1.45
CA VAL A 61 -4.19 1.38 -1.17
C VAL A 61 -3.91 1.39 0.33
N ILE A 62 -4.81 1.99 1.10
CA ILE A 62 -4.68 2.09 2.56
C ILE A 62 -4.79 0.72 3.22
N GLY A 63 -5.74 -0.12 2.80
CA GLY A 63 -5.87 -1.49 3.28
C GLY A 63 -4.61 -2.30 3.01
N ALA A 64 -4.05 -2.22 1.81
CA ALA A 64 -2.78 -2.88 1.47
C ALA A 64 -1.61 -2.41 2.36
N ALA A 65 -1.55 -1.12 2.70
CA ALA A 65 -0.54 -0.59 3.62
C ALA A 65 -0.73 -1.11 5.06
N LEU A 66 -1.98 -1.24 5.50
CA LEU A 66 -2.37 -1.79 6.81
C LEU A 66 -2.25 -3.32 6.88
N GLY A 67 -2.16 -4.01 5.74
CA GLY A 67 -2.17 -5.48 5.66
C GLY A 67 -3.57 -6.09 5.82
N ILE A 68 -4.62 -5.34 5.52
CA ILE A 68 -6.02 -5.78 5.57
C ILE A 68 -6.74 -5.47 4.25
N GLY A 69 -7.95 -6.00 4.07
CA GLY A 69 -8.76 -5.67 2.89
C GLY A 69 -9.28 -4.22 2.90
N ALA A 70 -9.61 -3.69 1.72
CA ALA A 70 -10.16 -2.34 1.55
C ALA A 70 -11.39 -2.07 2.43
N GLN A 71 -12.33 -3.01 2.46
CA GLN A 71 -13.54 -2.94 3.29
C GLN A 71 -13.21 -2.92 4.79
N GLY A 72 -12.15 -3.61 5.22
CA GLY A 72 -11.70 -3.59 6.62
C GLY A 72 -11.13 -2.22 6.99
N ALA A 73 -10.34 -1.63 6.09
CA ALA A 73 -9.81 -0.29 6.27
C ALA A 73 -10.92 0.77 6.35
N GLU A 74 -11.90 0.70 5.45
CA GLU A 74 -13.04 1.62 5.45
C GLU A 74 -13.92 1.48 6.70
N GLN A 75 -14.23 0.25 7.13
CA GLN A 75 -15.02 0.04 8.36
C GLN A 75 -14.29 0.56 9.61
N GLN A 76 -12.97 0.44 9.65
CA GLN A 76 -12.18 0.84 10.82
C GLN A 76 -11.92 2.35 10.86
N TYR A 77 -11.61 2.97 9.71
CA TYR A 77 -11.10 4.35 9.62
C TYR A 77 -11.97 5.30 8.77
N GLY A 78 -13.04 4.82 8.16
CA GLY A 78 -13.89 5.61 7.25
C GLY A 78 -14.98 6.44 7.92
N ARG A 79 -14.94 6.56 9.24
CA ARG A 79 -15.88 7.30 10.08
C ARG A 79 -15.16 8.40 10.85
#